data_AF-A0A6I1GG00-F1
#
_entry.id   AF-A0A6I1GG00-F1
#
_cell.length_a   1.000
_cell.length_b   1.000
_cell.length_c   1.000
_cell.angle_alpha   90.00
_cell.angle_beta   90.00
_cell.angle_gamma   90.00
#
_symmetry.space_group_name_H-M   'P 1'
#
loop_
_entity.id
_entity.type
_entity.pdbx_description
1 polymer ?
#
loop_
_entity_poly.entity_id
_entity_poly.type
_entity_poly.pdbx_seq_one_letter_code
_entity_poly.pdbx_strand_id
1 'polypeptide(L)'
;MARIAQEVRRAYAACAAAIVSGRADLDAVDALGLNVELPVFTVGQAAQVAGIHPQTLRQYDRLGLIVPRRTEGGARRYTLRDIERIAQAQRLSQDEGINLAGITHILSLQEENRQLRRQIRHMRQRMAGDSVFEADMDGEVVEVHQSRFARIWRRNSRGRVQLAPLQITDGCD
;
A
#
# COMPACT_ATOMS: atom_id res chain seq x y z
N MET A 1 18.69 6.26 22.50
CA MET A 1 18.01 6.69 21.25
C MET A 1 19.05 6.91 20.16
N ALA A 2 19.02 6.14 19.07
CA ALA A 2 20.03 6.19 18.02
C ALA A 2 20.08 7.57 17.35
N ARG A 3 21.24 8.24 17.41
CA ARG A 3 21.50 9.49 16.71
C ARG A 3 21.53 9.18 15.22
N ILE A 4 20.39 9.34 14.53
CA ILE A 4 20.34 9.20 13.07
C ILE A 4 21.38 10.15 12.48
N ALA A 5 22.29 9.59 11.68
CA ALA A 5 23.36 10.32 11.03
C ALA A 5 22.79 11.49 10.22
N GLN A 6 23.54 12.60 10.17
CA GLN A 6 23.08 13.81 9.48
C GLN A 6 22.85 13.56 7.98
N GLU A 7 23.62 12.64 7.38
CA GLU A 7 23.45 12.18 5.99
C GLU A 7 22.10 11.52 5.77
N VAL A 8 21.69 10.61 6.65
CA VAL A 8 20.38 9.95 6.58
C VAL A 8 19.26 10.98 6.67
N ARG A 9 19.36 11.97 7.57
CA ARG A 9 18.38 13.05 7.66
C ARG A 9 18.26 13.88 6.38
N ARG A 10 19.38 14.14 5.68
CA ARG A 10 19.39 14.85 4.40
C ARG A 10 18.71 14.03 3.30
N ALA A 11 18.99 12.73 3.21
CA ALA A 11 18.35 11.84 2.25
C ALA A 11 16.82 11.82 2.44
N TYR A 12 16.37 11.64 3.68
CA TYR A 12 14.94 11.68 4.01
C TYR A 12 14.31 13.03 3.67
N ALA A 13 14.96 14.16 3.98
CA ALA A 13 14.46 15.48 3.63
C ALA A 13 14.33 15.69 2.10
N ALA A 14 15.29 15.19 1.31
CA ALA A 14 15.24 15.25 -0.15
C ALA A 14 14.07 14.44 -0.71
N CYS A 15 13.87 13.21 -0.24
CA CYS A 15 12.72 12.39 -0.62
C CYS A 15 11.40 13.07 -0.22
N ALA A 16 11.33 13.64 0.98
CA ALA A 16 10.14 14.34 1.44
C ALA A 16 9.79 15.54 0.56
N ALA A 17 10.78 16.33 0.13
CA ALA A 17 10.57 17.43 -0.82
C ALA A 17 10.14 16.94 -2.21
N ALA A 18 10.67 15.80 -2.68
CA ALA A 18 10.25 15.18 -3.94
C ALA A 18 8.78 14.74 -3.89
N ILE A 19 8.33 14.18 -2.76
CA ILE A 19 6.93 13.79 -2.54
C ILE A 19 6.01 15.03 -2.53
N VAL A 20 6.37 16.08 -1.77
CA VAL A 20 5.55 17.29 -1.67
C VAL A 20 5.38 17.96 -3.04
N SER A 21 6.45 17.99 -3.83
CA SER A 21 6.43 18.53 -5.20
C SER A 21 5.82 17.59 -6.25
N GLY A 22 5.35 16.40 -5.86
CA GLY A 22 4.72 15.42 -6.76
C GLY A 22 5.68 14.75 -7.74
N ARG A 23 7.00 14.86 -7.53
CA ARG A 23 8.03 14.25 -8.38
C ARG A 23 8.34 12.79 -8.02
N ALA A 24 7.87 12.35 -6.85
CA ALA A 24 8.02 10.98 -6.38
C ALA A 24 6.79 10.57 -5.57
N ASP A 25 6.45 9.29 -5.61
CA ASP A 25 5.48 8.66 -4.71
C ASP A 25 6.21 7.81 -3.64
N LEU A 26 5.46 7.31 -2.65
CA LEU A 26 6.05 6.44 -1.61
C LEU A 26 6.58 5.11 -2.19
N ASP A 27 6.01 4.61 -3.29
CA ASP A 27 6.44 3.35 -3.88
C ASP A 27 7.83 3.50 -4.55
N ALA A 28 8.13 4.65 -5.17
CA ALA A 28 9.46 4.99 -5.66
C ALA A 28 10.49 5.16 -4.54
N VAL A 29 10.08 5.71 -3.39
CA VAL A 29 10.96 5.83 -2.21
C VAL A 29 11.27 4.47 -1.60
N ASP A 30 10.27 3.58 -1.52
CA ASP A 30 10.45 2.21 -1.04
C ASP A 30 11.41 1.42 -1.97
N ALA A 31 11.31 1.62 -3.29
CA ALA A 31 12.23 1.04 -4.27
C ALA A 31 13.70 1.49 -4.10
N LEU A 32 13.95 2.66 -3.50
CA LEU A 32 15.29 3.14 -3.13
C LEU A 32 15.83 2.51 -1.83
N GLY A 33 15.06 1.62 -1.19
CA GLY A 33 15.42 0.95 0.06
C GLY A 33 15.27 1.82 1.31
N LEU A 34 14.58 2.96 1.21
CA LEU A 34 14.33 3.84 2.35
C LEU A 34 13.06 3.42 3.09
N ASN A 35 13.16 3.25 4.41
CA ASN A 35 11.99 2.93 5.22
C ASN A 35 11.11 4.19 5.41
N VAL A 36 9.98 4.22 4.72
CA VAL A 36 9.01 5.33 4.74
C VAL A 36 8.31 5.51 6.10
N GLU A 37 8.29 4.48 6.93
CA GLU A 37 7.69 4.49 8.27
C GLU A 37 8.66 5.03 9.33
N LEU A 38 9.94 5.24 9.01
CA LEU A 38 10.90 5.69 10.01
C LEU A 38 10.55 7.10 10.54
N PRO A 39 10.38 7.31 11.86
CA PRO A 39 9.95 8.57 12.44
C PRO A 39 11.12 9.58 12.55
N VAL A 40 11.53 10.14 11.41
CA VAL A 40 12.72 11.00 11.28
C VAL A 40 12.45 12.48 11.56
N PHE A 41 11.27 12.99 11.21
CA PHE A 41 11.01 14.44 11.18
C PHE A 41 10.46 14.95 12.50
N THR A 42 10.98 16.08 12.97
CA THR A 42 10.34 16.85 14.06
C THR A 42 9.17 17.69 13.52
N VAL A 43 8.32 18.21 14.40
CA VAL A 43 7.19 19.10 14.02
C VAL A 43 7.65 20.25 13.12
N GLY A 44 8.75 20.93 13.48
CA GLY A 44 9.27 22.06 12.70
C GLY A 44 9.78 21.64 11.33
N GLN A 45 10.50 20.52 11.25
CA GLN A 45 11.01 20.01 9.97
C GLN A 45 9.89 19.53 9.05
N ALA A 46 8.91 18.80 9.58
CA ALA A 46 7.76 18.35 8.83
C ALA A 46 6.95 19.53 8.28
N ALA A 47 6.73 20.55 9.12
CA ALA A 47 6.04 21.78 8.74
C ALA A 47 6.79 22.54 7.63
N GLN A 48 8.11 22.65 7.75
CA GLN A 48 8.95 23.30 6.73
C GLN A 48 8.91 22.57 5.39
N VAL A 49 9.04 21.24 5.40
CA VAL A 49 9.05 20.44 4.17
C VAL A 49 7.69 20.46 3.48
N ALA A 50 6.60 20.37 4.24
CA ALA A 50 5.24 20.46 3.72
C ALA A 50 4.79 21.90 3.41
N GLY A 51 5.57 22.92 3.77
CA GLY A 51 5.19 24.32 3.55
C GLY A 51 3.96 24.76 4.34
N ILE A 52 3.74 24.20 5.54
CA ILE A 52 2.64 24.59 6.44
C ILE A 52 3.13 25.22 7.73
N HIS A 53 2.25 25.96 8.40
CA HIS A 53 2.54 26.46 9.73
C HIS A 53 2.55 25.30 10.76
N PRO A 54 3.51 25.25 11.71
CA PRO A 54 3.55 24.20 12.74
C PRO A 54 2.26 24.07 13.56
N GLN A 55 1.51 25.15 13.72
CA GLN A 55 0.20 25.11 14.39
C GLN A 55 -0.85 24.33 13.58
N THR A 56 -0.85 24.49 12.26
CA THR A 56 -1.72 23.73 11.35
C THR A 56 -1.39 22.24 11.42
N LEU A 57 -0.09 21.90 11.46
CA LEU A 57 0.34 20.51 11.63
C LEU A 57 -0.17 19.89 12.96
N ARG A 58 -0.18 20.67 14.05
CA ARG A 58 -0.76 20.23 15.33
C ARG A 58 -2.28 20.12 15.27
N GLN A 59 -2.95 20.96 14.48
CA GLN A 59 -4.39 20.85 14.26
C GLN A 59 -4.72 19.55 13.51
N TYR A 60 -3.94 19.21 12.49
CA TYR A 60 -4.08 17.96 11.74
C TYR A 60 -3.88 16.73 12.63
N ASP A 61 -2.89 16.75 13.53
CA ASP A 61 -2.69 15.73 14.56
C ASP A 61 -3.91 15.59 15.50
N ARG A 62 -4.44 16.71 16.02
CA ARG A 62 -5.62 16.69 16.91
C ARG A 62 -6.87 16.16 16.24
N LEU A 63 -7.02 16.38 14.94
CA LEU A 63 -8.18 15.93 14.16
C LEU A 63 -8.02 14.50 13.64
N GLY A 64 -6.90 13.83 13.96
CA GLY A 64 -6.65 12.45 13.58
C GLY A 64 -6.29 12.26 12.11
N LEU A 65 -6.03 13.33 11.36
CA LEU A 65 -5.58 13.25 9.97
C LEU A 65 -4.22 12.54 9.86
N ILE A 66 -3.37 12.79 10.85
CA ILE A 66 -2.05 12.19 10.98
C ILE A 66 -1.86 11.72 12.43
N VAL A 67 -1.17 10.60 12.60
CA VAL A 67 -0.90 10.03 13.93
C VAL A 67 0.62 9.93 14.11
N PRO A 68 1.27 10.97 14.64
CA PRO A 68 2.71 10.98 14.82
C PRO A 68 3.13 9.98 15.89
N ARG A 69 4.30 9.37 15.70
CA ARG A 69 4.94 8.61 16.78
C ARG A 69 5.44 9.56 17.86
N ARG A 70 5.28 9.17 19.11
CA ARG A 70 5.81 9.92 20.25
C ARG A 70 7.09 9.25 20.73
N THR A 71 8.11 10.05 21.00
CA THR A 71 9.32 9.61 21.71
C THR A 71 9.00 9.42 23.20
N GLU A 72 9.88 8.75 23.95
CA GLU A 72 9.79 8.64 25.42
C GLU A 72 9.62 10.01 26.12
N GLY A 73 10.30 11.06 25.62
CA GLY A 73 10.14 12.43 26.11
C GLY A 73 8.88 13.17 25.60
N GLY A 74 7.91 12.48 25.01
CA GLY A 74 6.65 13.06 24.54
C GLY A 74 6.73 13.88 23.24
N ALA A 75 7.91 14.06 22.65
CA ALA A 75 8.07 14.79 21.40
C ALA A 75 7.49 14.00 20.21
N ARG A 76 6.78 14.72 19.33
CA ARG A 76 6.22 14.17 18.09
C ARG A 76 7.31 13.93 17.06
N ARG A 77 7.20 12.80 16.36
CA ARG A 77 8.01 12.44 15.22
C ARG A 77 7.13 11.97 14.07
N TYR A 78 7.42 12.50 12.89
CA TYR A 78 6.69 12.22 11.67
C TYR A 78 7.54 11.39 10.72
N THR A 79 6.87 10.62 9.90
CA THR A 79 7.41 9.69 8.90
C THR A 79 7.30 10.30 7.50
N LEU A 80 7.90 9.68 6.49
CA LEU A 80 7.71 10.13 5.09
C LEU A 80 6.26 9.98 4.64
N ARG A 81 5.58 8.93 5.10
CA ARG A 81 4.15 8.74 4.85
C ARG A 81 3.31 9.87 5.42
N ASP A 82 3.65 10.36 6.61
CA ASP A 82 2.93 11.50 7.19
C ASP A 82 3.10 12.77 6.33
N ILE A 83 4.31 12.99 5.79
CA ILE A 83 4.56 14.11 4.87
C ILE A 83 3.71 13.99 3.59
N GLU A 84 3.63 12.80 3.00
CA GLU A 84 2.77 12.57 1.83
C GLU A 84 1.30 12.88 2.14
N ARG A 85 0.78 12.37 3.26
CA ARG A 85 -0.60 12.64 3.69
C ARG A 85 -0.87 14.13 3.88
N ILE A 86 0.06 14.86 4.49
CA ILE A 86 -0.07 16.31 4.66
C ILE A 86 -0.12 17.01 3.30
N ALA A 87 0.76 16.64 2.38
CA ALA A 87 0.79 17.22 1.03
C ALA A 87 -0.50 16.93 0.25
N GLN A 88 -1.03 15.71 0.33
CA GLN A 88 -2.31 15.35 -0.27
C GLN A 88 -3.47 16.13 0.35
N ALA A 89 -3.50 16.23 1.69
CA ALA A 89 -4.52 16.99 2.39
C ALA A 89 -4.52 18.47 2.00
N GLN A 90 -3.33 19.07 1.81
CA GLN A 90 -3.24 20.45 1.33
C GLN A 90 -3.80 20.61 -0.08
N ARG A 91 -3.45 19.71 -1.01
CA ARG A 91 -3.97 19.76 -2.38
C ARG A 91 -5.49 19.65 -2.40
N LEU A 92 -6.07 18.66 -1.71
CA LEU A 92 -7.53 18.50 -1.59
C LEU A 92 -8.20 19.72 -0.94
N SER A 93 -7.55 20.34 0.05
CA SER A 93 -8.08 21.54 0.70
C SER A 93 -8.01 22.78 -0.18
N GLN A 94 -6.95 22.95 -0.98
CA GLN A 94 -6.71 24.14 -1.79
C GLN A 94 -7.41 24.08 -3.14
N ASP A 95 -7.35 22.94 -3.81
CA ASP A 95 -7.85 22.75 -5.17
C ASP A 95 -9.36 22.47 -5.18
N GLU A 96 -9.84 21.66 -4.23
CA GLU A 96 -11.23 21.17 -4.20
C GLU A 96 -12.07 21.83 -3.09
N GLY A 97 -11.45 22.64 -2.21
CA GLY A 97 -12.15 23.33 -1.11
C GLY A 97 -12.76 22.38 -0.07
N ILE A 98 -12.29 21.13 -0.01
CA ILE A 98 -12.88 20.09 0.84
C ILE A 98 -12.56 20.40 2.31
N ASN A 99 -13.57 20.20 3.17
CA ASN A 99 -13.37 20.34 4.61
C ASN A 99 -12.43 19.24 5.15
N LEU A 100 -11.80 19.50 6.29
CA LEU A 100 -10.80 18.61 6.84
C LEU A 100 -11.33 17.23 7.25
N ALA A 101 -12.60 17.13 7.65
CA ALA A 101 -13.23 15.85 7.95
C ALA A 101 -13.43 14.99 6.69
N GLY A 102 -13.82 15.62 5.59
CA GLY A 102 -13.93 15.00 4.27
C GLY A 102 -12.57 14.53 3.78
N ILE A 103 -11.53 15.36 3.92
CA ILE A 103 -10.15 14.98 3.58
C ILE A 103 -9.70 13.75 4.38
N THR A 104 -9.93 13.73 5.70
CA THR A 104 -9.61 12.55 6.52
C THR A 104 -10.33 11.30 6.02
N HIS A 105 -11.61 11.40 5.66
CA HIS A 105 -12.38 10.28 5.14
C HIS A 105 -11.87 9.80 3.78
N ILE A 106 -11.59 10.72 2.86
CA ILE A 106 -11.03 10.41 1.53
C ILE A 106 -9.69 9.68 1.66
N LEU A 107 -8.78 10.19 2.48
CA LEU A 107 -7.47 9.57 2.67
C LEU A 107 -7.57 8.19 3.33
N SER A 108 -8.51 8.00 4.25
CA SER A 108 -8.79 6.69 4.85
C SER A 108 -9.28 5.69 3.80
N LEU A 109 -10.25 6.09 2.96
CA LEU A 109 -10.77 5.26 1.87
C LEU A 109 -9.70 4.94 0.83
N GLN A 110 -8.83 5.89 0.49
CA GLN A 110 -7.72 5.67 -0.43
C GLN A 110 -6.71 4.66 0.11
N GLU A 111 -6.38 4.72 1.40
CA GLU A 111 -5.50 3.73 2.04
C GLU A 111 -6.15 2.34 2.08
N GLU A 112 -7.44 2.24 2.43
CA GLU A 112 -8.18 0.98 2.39
C GLU A 112 -8.20 0.40 0.97
N ASN A 113 -8.47 1.23 -0.05
CA ASN A 113 -8.46 0.81 -1.45
C ASN A 113 -7.07 0.31 -1.87
N ARG A 114 -6.00 1.00 -1.45
CA ARG A 114 -4.61 0.58 -1.68
C ARG A 114 -4.31 -0.77 -1.03
N GLN A 115 -4.78 -1.00 0.20
CA GLN A 115 -4.60 -2.27 0.89
C GLN A 115 -5.36 -3.41 0.19
N LEU A 116 -6.62 -3.19 -0.19
CA LEU A 116 -7.41 -4.17 -0.94
C LEU A 116 -6.76 -4.50 -2.30
N ARG A 117 -6.30 -3.49 -3.05
CA ARG A 117 -5.57 -3.70 -4.31
C ARG A 117 -4.29 -4.52 -4.09
N ARG A 118 -3.53 -4.25 -3.02
CA ARG A 118 -2.36 -5.05 -2.64
C ARG A 118 -2.76 -6.49 -2.35
N GLN A 119 -3.79 -6.74 -1.55
CA GLN A 119 -4.28 -8.08 -1.25
C GLN A 119 -4.70 -8.82 -2.52
N ILE A 120 -5.46 -8.18 -3.43
CA ILE A 120 -5.84 -8.76 -4.72
C ILE A 120 -4.61 -9.14 -5.54
N ARG A 121 -3.59 -8.27 -5.63
CA ARG A 121 -2.34 -8.60 -6.33
C ARG A 121 -1.64 -9.80 -5.71
N HIS A 122 -1.50 -9.83 -4.39
CA HIS A 122 -0.91 -10.96 -3.67
C HIS A 122 -1.69 -12.26 -3.89
N MET A 123 -3.03 -12.22 -3.86
CA MET A 123 -3.87 -13.38 -4.14
C MET A 123 -3.71 -13.86 -5.58
N ARG A 124 -3.74 -12.94 -6.55
CA ARG A 124 -3.52 -13.26 -7.98
C ARG A 124 -2.15 -13.88 -8.21
N GLN A 125 -1.08 -13.35 -7.61
CA GLN A 125 0.26 -13.93 -7.70
C GLN A 125 0.32 -15.34 -7.11
N ARG A 126 -0.37 -15.59 -5.99
CA ARG A 126 -0.46 -16.93 -5.38
C ARG A 126 -1.28 -17.91 -6.24
N MET A 127 -2.29 -17.44 -6.95
CA MET A 127 -3.08 -18.27 -7.87
C MET A 127 -2.36 -18.52 -9.19
N ALA A 128 -1.58 -17.55 -9.68
CA ALA A 128 -0.72 -17.68 -10.84
C ALA A 128 0.48 -18.60 -10.59
N GLY A 129 1.06 -18.58 -9.38
CA GLY A 129 2.14 -19.50 -9.01
C GLY A 129 1.72 -20.94 -8.71
N ASP A 130 0.41 -21.25 -8.70
CA ASP A 130 -0.13 -22.62 -8.56
C ASP A 130 -0.43 -23.26 -9.94
N SER A 131 0.10 -22.70 -11.05
CA SER A 131 0.09 -23.32 -12.38
C SER A 131 0.87 -24.64 -12.33
N VAL A 132 0.16 -25.76 -12.42
CA VAL A 132 0.79 -27.08 -12.54
C VAL A 132 0.99 -27.33 -14.03
N PHE A 133 2.23 -27.59 -14.41
CA PHE A 133 2.53 -28.09 -15.74
C PHE A 133 2.15 -29.57 -15.76
N GLU A 134 1.13 -29.90 -16.56
CA GLU A 134 0.79 -31.29 -16.85
C GLU A 134 1.44 -31.64 -18.19
N ALA A 135 2.17 -32.76 -18.22
CA ALA A 135 2.68 -33.31 -19.46
C ALA A 135 1.64 -34.30 -19.99
N ASP A 136 1.14 -34.07 -21.20
CA ASP A 136 0.28 -35.05 -21.87
C ASP A 136 1.10 -36.30 -22.24
N MET A 137 0.42 -37.41 -22.53
CA MET A 137 1.03 -38.68 -22.92
C MET A 137 1.91 -38.56 -24.17
N ASP A 138 1.68 -37.52 -24.99
CA ASP A 138 2.44 -37.19 -26.19
C ASP A 138 3.66 -36.27 -25.92
N GLY A 139 3.88 -35.87 -24.66
CA GLY A 139 5.03 -35.07 -24.22
C GLY A 139 4.85 -33.55 -24.34
N GLU A 140 3.67 -33.08 -24.71
CA GLU A 140 3.33 -31.66 -24.75
C GLU A 140 3.10 -31.12 -23.32
N VAL A 141 3.74 -30.00 -22.98
CA VAL A 141 3.61 -29.36 -21.67
C VAL A 141 2.56 -28.26 -21.75
N VAL A 142 1.43 -28.48 -21.07
CA VAL A 142 0.32 -27.52 -21.02
C VAL A 142 0.25 -26.89 -19.63
N GLU A 143 0.09 -25.57 -19.57
CA GLU A 143 -0.09 -24.84 -18.32
C GLU A 143 -1.52 -25.02 -17.81
N VAL A 144 -1.71 -25.76 -16.71
CA VAL A 144 -3.02 -26.01 -16.12
C VAL A 144 -3.20 -25.17 -14.85
N HIS A 145 -4.20 -24.30 -14.86
CA HIS A 145 -4.60 -23.52 -13.68
C HIS A 145 -5.35 -24.41 -12.67
N GLN A 146 -4.68 -24.87 -11.61
CA GLN A 146 -5.37 -25.59 -10.55
C GLN A 146 -6.28 -24.66 -9.75
N SER A 147 -7.58 -24.69 -10.06
CA SER A 147 -8.59 -24.16 -9.15
C SER A 147 -8.59 -24.99 -7.86
N ARG A 148 -8.42 -24.34 -6.70
CA ARG A 148 -8.42 -24.96 -5.36
C ARG A 148 -9.62 -25.89 -5.07
N PHE A 149 -10.70 -25.81 -5.85
CA PHE A 149 -11.85 -26.71 -5.79
C PHE A 149 -11.50 -28.19 -6.03
N ALA A 150 -10.47 -28.51 -6.82
CA ALA A 150 -10.06 -29.90 -7.06
C ALA A 150 -9.47 -30.58 -5.80
N ARG A 151 -8.86 -29.80 -4.89
CA ARG A 151 -8.18 -30.31 -3.68
C ARG A 151 -9.17 -30.76 -2.59
N ILE A 152 -10.36 -30.14 -2.55
CA ILE A 152 -11.45 -30.53 -1.62
C ILE A 152 -12.10 -31.85 -2.07
N TRP A 153 -12.11 -32.13 -3.38
CA TRP A 153 -12.81 -33.30 -3.93
C TRP A 153 -12.08 -34.65 -3.73
N ARG A 154 -10.74 -34.67 -3.61
CA ARG A 154 -9.99 -35.91 -3.32
C ARG A 154 -10.07 -36.37 -1.87
N ARG A 155 -10.48 -35.51 -0.92
CA ARG A 155 -10.57 -35.88 0.50
C ARG A 155 -11.92 -36.49 0.88
N ASN A 156 -12.97 -36.31 0.06
CA ASN A 156 -14.33 -36.74 0.39
C ASN A 156 -14.93 -37.81 -0.55
N SER A 157 -14.17 -38.36 -1.49
CA SER A 157 -14.63 -39.36 -2.45
C SER A 157 -14.42 -40.80 -1.94
N ARG A 158 -15.13 -41.17 -0.87
CA ARG A 158 -15.60 -42.56 -0.65
C ARG A 158 -17.08 -42.74 -1.00
N GLY A 159 -17.70 -41.76 -1.65
CA GLY A 159 -19.05 -41.89 -2.23
C GLY A 159 -18.98 -41.73 -3.74
N ARG A 160 -19.39 -42.75 -4.49
CA ARG A 160 -19.67 -42.66 -5.93
C ARG A 160 -20.66 -41.52 -6.17
N VAL A 161 -20.22 -40.46 -6.87
CA VAL A 161 -21.13 -39.63 -7.65
C VAL A 161 -20.54 -39.55 -9.04
N GLN A 162 -21.24 -40.17 -9.98
CA GLN A 162 -20.94 -40.14 -11.39
C GLN A 162 -21.46 -38.81 -11.93
N LEU A 163 -20.57 -37.85 -12.18
CA LEU A 163 -20.92 -36.66 -12.93
C LEU A 163 -20.47 -36.87 -14.37
N ALA A 164 -21.45 -36.84 -15.27
CA ALA A 164 -21.24 -36.90 -16.70
C ALA A 164 -20.37 -35.71 -17.16
N PRO A 165 -19.52 -35.90 -18.18
CA PRO A 165 -18.68 -34.83 -18.70
C PRO A 165 -19.55 -33.71 -19.26
N LEU A 166 -19.44 -32.50 -18.69
CA LEU A 166 -19.95 -31.29 -19.31
C LEU A 166 -19.05 -30.98 -20.49
N GLN A 167 -19.58 -31.10 -21.71
CA GLN A 167 -18.93 -30.60 -22.91
C GLN A 167 -18.90 -29.07 -22.82
N ILE A 168 -17.73 -28.53 -22.54
CA ILE A 168 -17.44 -27.12 -22.80
C ILE A 168 -17.24 -27.05 -24.30
N THR A 169 -18.29 -26.65 -25.02
CA THR A 169 -18.14 -26.22 -26.40
C THR A 169 -17.47 -24.86 -26.37
N ASP A 170 -16.21 -24.80 -26.80
CA ASP A 170 -15.56 -23.56 -27.20
C ASP A 170 -16.33 -23.00 -28.41
N GLY A 171 -17.18 -22.01 -28.16
CA GLY A 171 -17.81 -21.21 -29.20
C GLY A 171 -16.88 -20.09 -29.65
N CYS A 172 -16.13 -20.34 -30.73
CA CYS A 172 -15.62 -19.30 -31.62
C CYS A 172 -16.60 -19.15 -32.79
N ASP A 173 -17.29 -18.00 -32.85
CA ASP A 173 -17.48 -17.13 -34.02
C ASP A 173 -18.39 -15.94 -33.64
#